data_AF-A0A0S8BHI6-F1
#
_entry.id   AF-A0A0S8BHI6-F1
#
_cell.length_a   1.000
_cell.length_b   1.000
_cell.length_c   1.000
_cell.angle_alpha   90.00
_cell.angle_beta   90.00
_cell.angle_gamma   90.00
#
_symmetry.space_group_name_H-M   'P 1'
#
loop_
_entity.id
_entity.type
_entity.pdbx_description
1 polymer ?
#
loop_
_entity_poly.entity_id
_entity_poly.type
_entity_poly.pdbx_seq_one_letter_code
_entity_poly.pdbx_strand_id
1 'polypeptide(L)'
;MKLMPYTALLAIFHQKGQGMKLKMWALVAEVAASLAVIFSLFLLVVEVRENTKAVESQIARDHHRSIFSPYISPPILLSAIEKIKAVDGRADQVKAFMETYNMSDAEAYAFTNFQLIIWVDMQQDFINNGPSSRLKEQIQKLVRHPDVSLFLEHSELTEAFSSYIESVRLTARL
;
A
#
# COMPACT_ATOMS: atom_id res chain seq x y z
N MET A 1 26.04 60.25 55.26
CA MET A 1 25.38 59.08 54.64
C MET A 1 24.32 59.60 53.68
N LYS A 2 24.60 59.67 52.36
CA LYS A 2 23.65 60.20 51.37
C LYS A 2 22.65 59.10 51.00
N LEU A 3 21.39 59.28 51.38
CA LEU A 3 20.28 58.42 50.94
C LEU A 3 20.17 58.51 49.41
N MET A 4 20.22 57.37 48.71
CA MET A 4 19.93 57.33 47.28
C MET A 4 18.49 57.80 47.05
N PRO A 5 18.23 58.64 46.02
CA PRO A 5 16.88 59.04 45.67
C PRO A 5 16.09 57.82 45.20
N TYR A 6 14.85 57.71 45.66
CA TYR A 6 13.93 56.59 45.42
C TYR A 6 13.77 56.24 43.92
N THR A 7 13.99 57.22 43.04
CA THR A 7 13.97 57.08 41.58
C THR A 7 15.10 56.19 41.03
N ALA A 8 16.28 56.20 41.65
CA ALA A 8 17.40 55.35 41.23
C ALA A 8 17.17 53.87 41.57
N LEU A 9 16.50 53.60 42.70
CA LEU A 9 16.13 52.25 43.13
C LEU A 9 15.08 51.62 42.19
N LEU A 10 14.07 52.40 41.79
CA LEU A 10 13.04 51.96 40.82
C LEU A 10 13.63 51.63 39.45
N ALA A 11 14.60 52.41 38.96
CA ALA A 11 15.27 52.15 37.68
C ALA A 11 16.06 50.82 37.70
N ILE A 12 16.76 50.52 38.80
CA ILE A 12 17.50 49.27 38.98
C ILE A 12 16.55 48.06 39.06
N PHE A 13 15.43 48.17 39.78
CA PHE A 13 14.42 47.11 39.84
C PHE A 13 13.74 46.87 38.48
N HIS A 14 13.45 47.93 37.71
CA HIS A 14 12.90 47.82 36.36
C HIS A 14 13.88 47.17 35.39
N GLN A 15 15.16 47.58 35.41
CA GLN A 15 16.22 47.01 34.57
C GLN A 15 16.48 45.54 34.90
N LYS A 16 16.48 45.17 36.20
CA LYS A 16 16.67 43.78 36.64
C LYS A 16 15.45 42.89 36.31
N GLY A 17 14.24 43.44 36.40
CA GLY A 17 13.00 42.78 35.99
C GLY A 17 12.92 42.52 34.48
N GLN A 18 13.37 43.46 33.64
CA GLN A 18 13.46 43.26 32.19
C GLN A 18 14.51 42.20 31.83
N GLY A 19 15.69 42.21 32.47
CA GLY A 19 16.73 41.21 32.24
C GLY A 19 16.32 39.78 32.61
N MET A 20 15.52 39.63 33.67
CA MET A 20 15.00 38.31 34.08
C MET A 20 13.92 37.79 33.12
N LYS A 21 13.05 38.66 32.60
CA LYS A 21 12.08 38.31 31.54
C LYS A 21 12.77 37.87 30.25
N LEU A 22 13.81 38.59 29.81
CA LEU A 22 14.60 38.24 28.62
C LEU A 22 15.24 36.85 28.73
N LYS A 23 15.82 36.51 29.88
CA LYS A 23 16.41 35.17 30.12
C LYS A 23 15.36 34.07 30.11
N MET A 24 14.18 34.31 30.68
CA MET A 24 13.08 33.34 30.67
C MET A 24 12.56 33.09 29.24
N TRP A 25 12.39 34.15 28.45
CA TRP A 25 11.99 34.01 27.03
C TRP A 25 13.05 33.31 26.19
N ALA A 26 14.34 33.57 26.44
CA ALA A 26 15.44 32.86 25.78
C ALA A 26 15.41 31.36 26.10
N LEU A 27 15.20 30.99 27.37
CA LEU A 27 15.09 29.59 27.78
C LEU A 27 13.86 28.90 27.15
N VAL A 28 12.71 29.59 27.12
CA VAL A 28 11.51 29.07 26.45
C VAL A 28 11.76 28.87 24.95
N ALA A 29 12.42 29.81 24.29
CA ALA A 29 12.77 29.71 22.87
C ALA A 29 13.73 28.55 22.59
N GLU A 30 14.72 28.33 23.46
CA GLU A 30 15.69 27.24 23.34
C GLU A 30 15.03 25.86 23.50
N VAL A 31 14.13 25.71 24.48
CA VAL A 31 13.34 24.49 24.67
C VAL A 31 12.41 24.26 23.49
N ALA A 32 11.72 25.30 23.02
CA ALA A 32 10.84 25.20 21.85
C ALA A 32 11.62 24.82 20.58
N ALA A 33 12.80 25.40 20.36
CA ALA A 33 13.67 25.05 19.24
C ALA A 33 14.13 23.59 19.32
N SER A 34 14.52 23.13 20.50
CA SER A 34 14.94 21.74 20.73
C SER A 34 13.80 20.76 20.46
N LEU A 35 12.58 21.07 20.94
CA LEU A 35 11.39 20.26 20.68
C LEU A 35 11.01 20.24 19.19
N ALA A 36 11.15 21.37 18.49
CA ALA A 36 10.89 21.43 17.06
C ALA A 36 11.85 20.54 16.25
N VAL A 37 13.14 20.48 16.63
CA VAL A 37 14.12 19.59 16.02
C VAL A 37 13.80 18.12 16.28
N ILE A 38 13.41 17.76 17.51
CA ILE A 38 13.02 16.38 17.83
C ILE A 38 11.77 15.98 17.03
N PHE A 39 10.79 16.86 16.95
CA PHE A 39 9.56 16.59 16.21
C PHE A 39 9.82 16.47 14.70
N SER A 40 10.66 17.33 14.12
CA SER A 40 11.02 17.23 12.70
C SER A 40 11.78 15.94 12.40
N LEU A 41 12.72 15.53 13.28
CA LEU A 41 13.41 14.25 13.16
C LEU A 41 12.45 13.06 13.26
N PHE A 42 11.50 13.10 14.19
CA PHE A 42 10.48 12.07 14.33
C PHE A 42 9.64 11.92 13.06
N LEU A 43 9.15 13.03 12.50
CA LEU A 43 8.40 13.03 11.25
C LEU A 43 9.24 12.44 10.10
N LEU A 44 10.51 12.82 10.01
CA LEU A 44 11.42 12.33 8.98
C LEU A 44 11.65 10.82 9.10
N VAL A 45 11.77 10.29 10.32
CA VAL A 45 11.87 8.84 10.55
C VAL A 45 10.60 8.10 10.14
N VAL A 46 9.42 8.64 10.43
CA VAL A 46 8.14 8.06 10.01
C VAL A 46 8.04 8.05 8.49
N GLU A 47 8.31 9.18 7.84
CA GLU A 47 8.24 9.32 6.39
C GLU A 47 9.24 8.43 5.66
N VAL A 48 10.48 8.34 6.14
CA VAL A 48 11.48 7.42 5.58
C VAL A 48 11.03 5.97 5.71
N ARG A 49 10.46 5.56 6.85
CA ARG A 49 9.96 4.18 7.02
C ARG A 49 8.82 3.86 6.07
N GLU A 50 7.87 4.78 5.91
CA GLU A 50 6.75 4.60 4.99
C GLU A 50 7.24 4.56 3.53
N ASN A 51 8.17 5.42 3.16
CA ASN A 51 8.79 5.43 1.83
C ASN A 51 9.60 4.14 1.57
N THR A 52 10.38 3.67 2.53
CA THR A 52 11.12 2.41 2.40
C THR A 52 10.16 1.24 2.17
N LYS A 53 9.08 1.12 2.96
CA LYS A 53 8.05 0.08 2.75
C LYS A 53 7.39 0.19 1.38
N ALA A 54 7.08 1.41 0.93
CA ALA A 54 6.49 1.64 -0.38
C ALA A 54 7.42 1.20 -1.52
N VAL A 55 8.71 1.52 -1.41
CA VAL A 55 9.75 1.12 -2.37
C VAL A 55 9.96 -0.40 -2.36
N GLU A 56 10.07 -1.02 -1.18
CA GLU A 56 10.21 -2.48 -1.07
C GLU A 56 9.01 -3.21 -1.68
N SER A 57 7.79 -2.74 -1.41
CA SER A 57 6.56 -3.26 -2.03
C SER A 57 6.56 -3.06 -3.55
N GLN A 58 7.07 -1.93 -4.05
CA GLN A 58 7.19 -1.68 -5.48
C GLN A 58 8.22 -2.61 -6.14
N ILE A 59 9.39 -2.78 -5.54
CA ILE A 59 10.43 -3.70 -6.03
C ILE A 59 9.90 -5.14 -6.06
N ALA A 60 9.20 -5.58 -5.02
CA ALA A 60 8.59 -6.91 -4.98
C ALA A 60 7.56 -7.10 -6.11
N ARG A 61 6.71 -6.08 -6.36
CA ARG A 61 5.74 -6.10 -7.46
C ARG A 61 6.39 -6.09 -8.83
N ASP A 62 7.40 -5.26 -9.03
CA ASP A 62 8.12 -5.16 -10.31
C ASP A 62 8.89 -6.45 -10.59
N HIS A 63 9.47 -7.06 -9.56
CA HIS A 63 10.12 -8.37 -9.67
C HIS A 63 9.11 -9.45 -10.07
N HIS A 64 7.97 -9.56 -9.38
CA HIS A 64 6.91 -10.50 -9.76
C HIS A 64 6.44 -10.26 -11.20
N ARG A 65 6.13 -9.02 -11.58
CA ARG A 65 5.71 -8.69 -12.95
C ARG A 65 6.76 -9.06 -13.99
N SER A 66 8.05 -8.88 -13.71
CA SER A 66 9.12 -9.25 -14.64
C SER A 66 9.21 -10.76 -14.88
N ILE A 67 8.94 -11.58 -13.86
CA ILE A 67 8.87 -13.05 -13.97
C ILE A 67 7.69 -13.46 -14.88
N PHE A 68 6.58 -12.73 -14.79
CA PHE A 68 5.36 -13.08 -15.53
C PHE A 68 5.23 -12.44 -16.92
N SER A 69 6.00 -11.38 -17.22
CA SER A 69 5.99 -10.69 -18.52
C SER A 69 6.15 -11.63 -19.74
N PRO A 70 7.03 -12.66 -19.71
CA PRO A 70 7.15 -13.62 -20.81
C PRO A 70 5.95 -14.56 -21.00
N TYR A 71 5.00 -14.61 -20.06
CA TYR A 71 3.77 -15.41 -20.20
C TYR A 71 2.61 -14.61 -20.77
N ILE A 72 2.74 -13.27 -20.80
CA ILE A 72 1.71 -12.36 -21.31
C ILE A 72 2.01 -11.97 -22.77
N SER A 73 3.25 -12.11 -23.26
CA SER A 73 3.69 -11.36 -24.45
C SER A 73 4.42 -12.06 -25.61
N PRO A 74 4.80 -13.36 -25.61
CA PRO A 74 5.26 -14.04 -26.82
C PRO A 74 4.22 -15.05 -27.37
N PRO A 75 3.80 -14.92 -28.64
CA PRO A 75 2.91 -15.89 -29.32
C PRO A 75 3.41 -17.34 -29.27
N ILE A 76 4.73 -17.53 -29.20
CA ILE A 76 5.39 -18.84 -29.20
C ILE A 76 5.08 -19.62 -27.91
N LEU A 77 5.07 -18.93 -26.76
CA LEU A 77 4.84 -19.57 -25.46
C LEU A 77 3.38 -20.02 -25.33
N LEU A 78 2.44 -19.21 -25.82
CA LEU A 78 1.02 -19.56 -25.84
C LEU A 78 0.74 -20.77 -26.74
N SER A 79 1.38 -20.85 -27.92
CA SER A 79 1.26 -22.02 -28.79
C SER A 79 1.85 -23.29 -28.17
N ALA A 80 2.96 -23.17 -27.43
CA ALA A 80 3.52 -24.31 -26.70
C ALA A 80 2.60 -24.78 -25.56
N ILE A 81 2.00 -23.83 -24.83
CA ILE A 81 1.02 -24.12 -23.76
C ILE A 81 -0.19 -24.86 -24.35
N GLU A 82 -0.74 -24.40 -25.47
CA GLU A 82 -1.86 -25.06 -26.15
C GLU A 82 -1.54 -26.52 -26.48
N LYS A 83 -0.34 -26.78 -27.04
CA LYS A 83 0.10 -28.15 -27.36
C LYS A 83 0.26 -29.03 -26.13
N ILE A 84 0.85 -28.50 -25.05
CA ILE A 84 1.03 -29.25 -23.79
C ILE A 84 -0.32 -29.58 -23.18
N LYS A 85 -1.23 -28.60 -23.14
CA LYS A 85 -2.53 -28.73 -22.46
C LYS A 85 -3.58 -29.49 -23.26
N ALA A 86 -3.38 -29.63 -24.57
CA ALA A 86 -4.13 -30.60 -25.37
C ALA A 86 -3.87 -32.06 -24.92
N VAL A 87 -2.70 -32.34 -24.33
CA VAL A 87 -2.33 -33.68 -23.83
C VAL A 87 -2.63 -33.83 -22.34
N ASP A 88 -2.19 -32.87 -21.52
CA ASP A 88 -2.30 -32.95 -20.06
C ASP A 88 -3.70 -32.60 -19.53
N GLY A 89 -4.57 -32.09 -20.40
CA GLY A 89 -5.86 -31.55 -20.03
C GLY A 89 -5.78 -30.08 -19.59
N ARG A 90 -6.97 -29.47 -19.49
CA ARG A 90 -7.14 -28.05 -19.18
C ARG A 90 -7.59 -27.87 -17.74
N ALA A 91 -7.09 -26.82 -17.08
CA ALA A 91 -7.63 -26.38 -15.80
C ALA A 91 -9.08 -25.92 -15.98
N ASP A 92 -9.92 -26.11 -14.96
CA ASP A 92 -11.36 -25.85 -15.07
C ASP A 92 -11.67 -24.38 -15.30
N GLN A 93 -10.91 -23.47 -14.68
CA GLN A 93 -10.96 -22.04 -14.97
C GLN A 93 -10.77 -21.72 -16.46
N VAL A 94 -9.82 -22.40 -17.14
CA VAL A 94 -9.55 -22.18 -18.57
C VAL A 94 -10.73 -22.65 -19.42
N LYS A 95 -11.26 -23.84 -19.12
CA LYS A 95 -12.45 -24.36 -19.82
C LYS A 95 -13.65 -23.41 -19.65
N ALA A 96 -13.88 -22.91 -18.45
CA ALA A 96 -14.97 -21.99 -18.16
C ALA A 96 -14.88 -20.72 -19.01
N PHE A 97 -13.69 -20.15 -19.18
CA PHE A 97 -13.48 -18.99 -20.07
C PHE A 97 -13.67 -19.33 -21.55
N MET A 98 -13.20 -20.49 -22.01
CA MET A 98 -13.43 -20.95 -23.38
C MET A 98 -14.92 -21.12 -23.67
N GLU A 99 -15.68 -21.75 -22.77
CA GLU A 99 -17.10 -22.02 -22.94
C GLU A 99 -17.95 -20.73 -22.85
N THR A 100 -17.61 -19.84 -21.92
CA THR A 100 -18.40 -18.62 -21.67
C THR A 100 -18.14 -17.52 -22.70
N TYR A 101 -16.87 -17.37 -23.11
CA TYR A 101 -16.43 -16.26 -23.97
C TYR A 101 -15.98 -16.69 -25.37
N ASN A 102 -16.07 -17.98 -25.70
CA ASN A 102 -15.61 -18.55 -26.97
C ASN A 102 -14.15 -18.20 -27.28
N MET A 103 -13.31 -18.18 -26.24
CA MET A 103 -11.88 -17.93 -26.36
C MET A 103 -11.16 -19.14 -26.94
N SER A 104 -10.12 -18.91 -27.73
CA SER A 104 -9.15 -19.96 -28.06
C SER A 104 -8.42 -20.43 -26.80
N ASP A 105 -7.80 -21.60 -26.85
CA ASP A 105 -6.97 -22.13 -25.77
C ASP A 105 -5.91 -21.10 -25.34
N ALA A 106 -5.17 -20.56 -26.31
CA ALA A 106 -4.12 -19.57 -26.08
C ALA A 106 -4.64 -18.31 -25.36
N GLU A 107 -5.79 -17.78 -25.79
CA GLU A 107 -6.40 -16.59 -25.17
C GLU A 107 -6.90 -16.89 -23.76
N ALA A 108 -7.57 -18.02 -23.55
CA ALA A 108 -8.08 -18.41 -22.25
C ALA A 108 -6.93 -18.62 -21.25
N TYR A 109 -5.83 -19.24 -21.67
CA TYR A 109 -4.63 -19.38 -20.83
C TYR A 109 -3.97 -18.03 -20.52
N ALA A 110 -3.82 -17.16 -21.52
CA ALA A 110 -3.24 -15.83 -21.30
C ALA A 110 -4.09 -15.01 -20.31
N PHE A 111 -5.41 -15.04 -20.48
CA PHE A 111 -6.34 -14.30 -19.63
C PHE A 111 -6.41 -14.85 -18.21
N THR A 112 -6.51 -16.17 -18.05
CA THR A 112 -6.50 -16.79 -16.71
C THR A 112 -5.19 -16.57 -15.97
N ASN A 113 -4.05 -16.62 -16.65
CA ASN A 113 -2.76 -16.27 -16.06
C ASN A 113 -2.69 -14.79 -15.66
N PHE A 114 -3.20 -13.89 -16.50
CA PHE A 114 -3.29 -12.47 -16.18
C PHE A 114 -4.12 -12.23 -14.92
N GLN A 115 -5.31 -12.83 -14.82
CA GLN A 115 -6.15 -12.76 -13.63
C GLN A 115 -5.40 -13.33 -12.41
N LEU A 116 -4.80 -14.52 -12.53
CA LEU A 116 -4.05 -15.15 -11.45
C LEU A 116 -2.96 -14.24 -10.88
N ILE A 117 -2.21 -13.55 -11.74
CA ILE A 117 -1.15 -12.62 -11.31
C ILE A 117 -1.74 -11.48 -10.48
N ILE A 118 -2.85 -10.89 -10.94
CA ILE A 118 -3.53 -9.80 -10.21
C ILE A 118 -3.98 -10.27 -8.83
N TRP A 119 -4.65 -11.43 -8.77
CA TRP A 119 -5.22 -11.95 -7.53
C TRP A 119 -4.16 -12.45 -6.55
N VAL A 120 -3.07 -13.05 -7.03
CA VAL A 120 -1.93 -13.43 -6.20
C VAL A 120 -1.24 -12.19 -5.63
N ASP A 121 -1.07 -11.11 -6.42
CA ASP A 121 -0.50 -9.85 -5.91
C ASP A 121 -1.36 -9.26 -4.78
N MET A 122 -2.68 -9.24 -4.96
CA MET A 122 -3.61 -8.80 -3.93
C MET A 122 -3.63 -9.71 -2.70
N GLN A 123 -3.50 -11.03 -2.88
CA GLN A 123 -3.37 -11.97 -1.77
C GLN A 123 -2.10 -11.72 -0.97
N GLN A 124 -0.98 -11.43 -1.65
CA GLN A 124 0.27 -11.10 -0.97
C GLN A 124 0.16 -9.78 -0.20
N ASP A 125 -0.52 -8.77 -0.75
CA ASP A 125 -0.81 -7.53 -0.01
C ASP A 125 -1.65 -7.82 1.25
N PHE A 126 -2.66 -8.68 1.13
CA PHE A 126 -3.48 -9.12 2.25
C PHE A 126 -2.67 -9.90 3.32
N ILE A 127 -1.80 -10.82 2.92
CA ILE A 127 -0.97 -11.61 3.85
C ILE A 127 -0.02 -10.70 4.63
N ASN A 128 0.59 -9.72 3.94
CA ASN A 128 1.62 -8.87 4.54
C ASN A 128 1.04 -7.73 5.39
N ASN A 129 -0.09 -7.15 4.95
CA ASN A 129 -0.63 -5.92 5.54
C ASN A 129 -2.04 -6.09 6.16
N GLY A 130 -2.67 -7.26 5.97
CA GLY A 130 -4.05 -7.51 6.39
C GLY A 130 -5.09 -6.75 5.53
N PRO A 131 -6.36 -6.74 5.98
CA PRO A 131 -7.41 -5.94 5.36
C PRO A 131 -7.06 -4.44 5.38
N SER A 132 -7.16 -3.77 4.22
CA SER A 132 -6.95 -2.33 4.11
C SER A 132 -8.02 -1.67 3.24
N SER A 133 -8.26 -0.37 3.44
CA SER A 133 -9.21 0.41 2.63
C SER A 133 -8.82 0.42 1.14
N ARG A 134 -7.52 0.55 0.86
CA ARG A 134 -6.96 0.47 -0.50
C ARG A 134 -7.26 -0.88 -1.15
N LEU A 135 -6.94 -1.97 -0.46
CA LEU A 135 -7.16 -3.33 -0.97
C LEU A 135 -8.65 -3.60 -1.18
N LYS A 136 -9.49 -3.16 -0.22
CA LYS A 136 -10.95 -3.22 -0.36
C LYS A 136 -11.42 -2.51 -1.62
N GLU A 137 -10.99 -1.27 -1.85
CA GLU A 137 -11.39 -0.50 -3.03
C GLU A 137 -10.97 -1.17 -4.35
N GLN A 138 -9.75 -1.72 -4.40
CA GLN A 138 -9.26 -2.46 -5.56
C GLN A 138 -10.12 -3.71 -5.85
N ILE A 139 -10.38 -4.52 -4.83
CA ILE A 139 -11.23 -5.71 -4.94
C ILE A 139 -12.64 -5.29 -5.37
N GLN A 140 -13.24 -4.26 -4.75
CA GLN A 140 -14.58 -3.77 -5.10
C GLN A 140 -14.71 -3.37 -6.56
N LYS A 141 -13.67 -2.76 -7.15
CA LYS A 141 -13.65 -2.41 -8.57
C LYS A 141 -13.65 -3.65 -9.44
N LEU A 142 -12.82 -4.65 -9.11
CA LEU A 142 -12.66 -5.87 -9.91
C LEU A 142 -13.87 -6.80 -9.83
N VAL A 143 -14.41 -7.07 -8.64
CA VAL A 143 -15.49 -8.07 -8.44
C VAL A 143 -16.83 -7.68 -9.08
N ARG A 144 -16.94 -6.45 -9.62
CA ARG A 144 -18.10 -6.00 -10.41
C ARG A 144 -18.08 -6.57 -11.83
N HIS A 145 -16.93 -7.04 -12.30
CA HIS A 145 -16.79 -7.59 -13.63
C HIS A 145 -17.17 -9.08 -13.65
N PRO A 146 -17.99 -9.54 -14.62
CA PRO A 146 -18.49 -10.91 -14.66
C PRO A 146 -17.38 -11.94 -14.89
N ASP A 147 -16.38 -11.59 -15.70
CA ASP A 147 -15.18 -12.40 -15.94
C ASP A 147 -14.39 -12.66 -14.65
N VAL A 148 -14.32 -11.66 -13.76
CA VAL A 148 -13.69 -11.83 -12.45
C VAL A 148 -14.44 -12.83 -11.58
N SER A 149 -15.78 -12.82 -11.60
CA SER A 149 -16.57 -13.81 -10.84
C SER A 149 -16.30 -15.23 -11.34
N LEU A 150 -16.27 -15.41 -12.67
CA LEU A 150 -15.97 -16.70 -13.29
C LEU A 150 -14.58 -17.24 -12.92
N PHE A 151 -13.58 -16.34 -12.88
CA PHE A 151 -12.24 -16.69 -12.42
C PHE A 151 -12.23 -17.12 -10.96
N LEU A 152 -12.83 -16.32 -10.07
CA LEU A 152 -12.79 -16.55 -8.63
C LEU A 152 -13.44 -17.87 -8.22
N GLU A 153 -14.51 -18.29 -8.89
CA GLU A 153 -15.21 -19.56 -8.66
C GLU A 153 -14.33 -20.80 -8.84
N HIS A 154 -13.27 -20.69 -9.66
CA HIS A 154 -12.38 -21.79 -10.01
C HIS A 154 -10.95 -21.58 -9.52
N SER A 155 -10.69 -20.48 -8.79
CA SER A 155 -9.35 -20.10 -8.36
C SER A 155 -8.97 -20.74 -7.02
N GLU A 156 -7.72 -21.19 -6.91
CA GLU A 156 -7.16 -21.76 -5.68
C GLU A 156 -6.51 -20.67 -4.80
N LEU A 157 -7.28 -19.64 -4.45
CA LEU A 157 -6.85 -18.63 -3.47
C LEU A 157 -6.96 -19.17 -2.04
N THR A 158 -6.17 -18.62 -1.13
CA THR A 158 -6.20 -19.01 0.29
C THR A 158 -7.57 -18.75 0.89
N GLU A 159 -8.04 -19.65 1.76
CA GLU A 159 -9.38 -19.56 2.38
C GLU A 159 -9.62 -18.22 3.08
N ALA A 160 -8.60 -17.70 3.79
CA ALA A 160 -8.68 -16.41 4.47
C ALA A 160 -8.90 -15.25 3.49
N PHE A 161 -8.20 -15.27 2.35
CA PHE A 161 -8.32 -14.22 1.34
C PHE A 161 -9.64 -14.35 0.56
N SER A 162 -10.06 -15.56 0.21
CA SER A 162 -11.38 -15.83 -0.41
C SER A 162 -12.52 -15.34 0.47
N SER A 163 -12.45 -15.59 1.78
CA SER A 163 -13.43 -15.09 2.76
C SER A 163 -13.47 -13.57 2.81
N TYR A 164 -12.31 -12.92 2.73
CA TYR A 164 -12.23 -11.47 2.67
C TYR A 164 -12.83 -10.91 1.37
N ILE A 165 -12.53 -11.50 0.21
CA ILE A 165 -13.12 -11.11 -1.08
C ILE A 165 -14.65 -11.19 -1.01
N GLU A 166 -15.21 -12.28 -0.47
CA GLU A 166 -16.66 -12.42 -0.35
C GLU A 166 -17.28 -11.38 0.60
N SER A 167 -16.63 -11.07 1.72
CA SER A 167 -17.07 -9.98 2.59
C SER A 167 -17.13 -8.64 1.84
N VAL A 168 -16.14 -8.38 0.97
CA VAL A 168 -16.07 -7.17 0.16
C VAL A 168 -17.17 -7.18 -0.92
N ARG A 169 -17.40 -8.31 -1.57
CA ARG A 169 -18.43 -8.51 -2.61
C ARG A 169 -19.83 -8.25 -2.07
N LEU A 170 -20.13 -8.74 -0.87
CA LEU A 170 -21.41 -8.51 -0.19
C LEU A 170 -21.63 -7.01 0.10
N THR A 171 -20.59 -6.31 0.54
CA THR A 171 -20.69 -4.86 0.79
C THR A 171 -20.81 -4.01 -0.48
N ALA A 172 -20.39 -4.52 -1.64
CA ALA A 172 -20.44 -3.78 -2.91
C ALA A 172 -21.77 -3.91 -3.66
N ARG A 173 -22.66 -4.83 -3.23
CA ARG A 173 -24.01 -5.02 -3.77
C ARG A 173 -25.08 -4.15 -3.11
N LEU A 174 -24.72 -3.47 -2.01
CA LEU A 174 -25.52 -2.44 -1.33
C LEU A 174 -25.18 -1.07 -1.89
#